data_AF-A0A3A3DA25-F1
#
_entry.id   AF-A0A3A3DA25-F1
#
_cell.length_a   1.000
_cell.length_b   1.000
_cell.length_c   1.000
_cell.angle_alpha   90.00
_cell.angle_beta   90.00
_cell.angle_gamma   90.00
#
_symmetry.space_group_name_H-M   'P 1'
#
loop_
_entity.id
_entity.type
_entity.pdbx_description
1 polymer ?
#
loop_
_entity_poly.entity_id
_entity_poly.type
_entity_poly.pdbx_seq_one_letter_code
_entity_poly.pdbx_strand_id
1 'polypeptide(L)'
;MIPIPILSPEAILIILAFYAATLAWLVWTLRILFSEKTRHQLRAWRILVYTILTGMSCLTAWYHYDRQQQTAAFKTKFEPVLAENSLIGGINMPAGTKLVIETPDDFETFRKAQFPHPVRISGTDALLAERYLSAETDEEYHTTGYTPLNIRLTGLGESLENDWRCDATHPITLQTHGDGSIKAFESCIAAAGNRIENLPLPKGAQIIATDGSVFTDGFVDLDRWLIYLPDNADFRVQNKQQIEGVIRLDAERRIFTQTPR
;
A
#
# COMPACT_ATOMS: atom_id res chain seq x y z
N MET A 1 3.89 15.91 8.64
CA MET A 1 3.98 15.46 10.05
C MET A 1 2.74 15.95 10.78
N ILE A 2 1.84 15.05 11.20
CA ILE A 2 0.68 15.47 12.01
C ILE A 2 1.22 15.82 13.40
N PRO A 3 1.03 17.05 13.92
CA PRO A 3 1.47 17.39 15.26
C PRO A 3 0.71 16.49 16.24
N ILE A 4 1.44 15.63 16.95
CA ILE A 4 0.88 14.89 18.07
C ILE A 4 0.64 15.96 19.15
N PRO A 5 -0.62 16.25 19.54
CA PRO A 5 -0.86 17.18 20.62
C PRO A 5 -0.14 16.63 21.85
N ILE A 6 0.79 17.40 22.41
CA ILE A 6 1.43 17.04 23.67
C ILE A 6 0.33 17.18 24.72
N LEU A 7 -0.32 16.07 25.09
CA LEU A 7 -1.31 16.09 26.16
C LEU A 7 -0.62 16.59 27.43
N SER A 8 -1.19 17.63 28.04
CA SER A 8 -0.69 18.12 29.33
C SER A 8 -0.78 16.99 30.38
N PRO A 9 0.12 16.96 31.38
CA PRO A 9 0.05 15.96 32.46
C PRO A 9 -1.31 15.94 33.16
N GLU A 10 -1.95 17.10 33.28
CA GLU A 10 -3.30 17.26 33.83
C GLU A 10 -4.35 16.52 32.98
N ALA A 11 -4.31 16.66 31.66
CA ALA A 11 -5.22 15.96 30.76
C ALA A 11 -5.06 14.45 30.85
N ILE A 12 -3.82 13.95 30.99
CA ILE A 12 -3.55 12.52 31.15
C ILE A 12 -4.15 11.99 32.47
N LEU A 13 -3.98 12.73 33.58
CA LEU A 13 -4.55 12.34 34.87
C LEU A 13 -6.09 12.32 34.84
N ILE A 14 -6.71 13.29 34.18
CA ILE A 14 -8.16 13.33 34.00
C ILE A 14 -8.62 12.10 33.21
N ILE A 15 -8.00 11.82 32.07
CA ILE A 15 -8.35 10.64 31.25
C ILE A 15 -8.22 9.35 32.06
N LEU A 16 -7.12 9.18 32.81
CA LEU A 16 -6.91 8.02 33.68
C LEU A 16 -7.99 7.91 34.76
N ALA A 17 -8.40 9.02 35.38
CA ALA A 17 -9.46 9.03 36.38
C ALA A 17 -10.81 8.58 35.80
N PHE A 18 -11.15 9.00 34.58
CA PHE A 18 -12.36 8.57 33.88
C PHE A 18 -12.35 7.08 33.54
N TYR A 19 -11.21 6.52 33.11
CA TYR A 19 -11.08 5.08 32.90
C TYR A 19 -11.13 4.28 34.21
N ALA A 20 -10.48 4.76 35.26
CA ALA A 20 -10.53 4.14 36.58
C ALA A 20 -11.96 4.11 37.15
N ALA A 21 -12.71 5.20 36.97
CA ALA A 21 -14.13 5.27 37.32
C ALA A 21 -14.97 4.27 36.52
N THR A 22 -14.69 4.11 35.21
CA THR A 22 -15.38 3.13 34.36
C THR A 22 -15.11 1.69 34.80
N LEU A 23 -13.86 1.37 35.16
CA LEU A 23 -13.49 0.06 35.72
C LEU A 23 -14.16 -0.20 37.08
N ALA A 24 -14.14 0.78 37.98
CA ALA A 24 -14.80 0.68 39.27
C ALA A 24 -16.31 0.48 39.12
N TRP A 25 -16.93 1.19 38.17
CA TRP A 25 -18.33 1.00 37.81
C TRP A 25 -18.61 -0.42 37.33
N LEU A 26 -17.85 -0.94 36.36
CA LEU A 26 -18.01 -2.31 35.84
C LEU A 26 -17.90 -3.37 36.95
N VAL A 27 -16.88 -3.28 37.79
CA VAL A 27 -16.70 -4.21 38.93
C VAL A 27 -17.89 -4.16 39.88
N TRP A 28 -18.41 -2.96 40.14
CA TRP A 28 -19.53 -2.81 41.05
C TRP A 28 -20.85 -3.29 40.45
N THR A 29 -21.11 -3.00 39.18
CA THR A 29 -22.26 -3.51 38.40
C THR A 29 -22.26 -5.04 38.37
N LEU A 30 -21.12 -5.66 38.09
CA LEU A 30 -20.97 -7.12 38.14
C LEU A 30 -21.31 -7.67 39.53
N ARG A 31 -20.80 -7.06 40.61
CA ARG A 31 -21.13 -7.48 41.98
C ARG A 31 -22.62 -7.38 42.32
N ILE A 32 -23.33 -6.35 41.83
CA ILE A 32 -24.78 -6.18 42.04
C ILE A 32 -25.58 -7.22 41.24
N LEU A 33 -25.13 -7.56 40.03
CA LEU A 33 -25.76 -8.57 39.19
C LEU A 33 -25.63 -9.97 39.77
N PHE A 34 -24.46 -10.32 40.33
CA PHE A 34 -24.16 -11.68 40.82
C PHE A 34 -24.40 -11.91 42.32
N SER A 35 -24.81 -10.91 43.10
CA SER A 35 -25.06 -11.08 44.55
C SER A 35 -26.34 -10.39 45.01
N GLU A 36 -27.37 -11.18 45.31
CA GLU A 36 -28.67 -10.72 45.81
C GLU A 36 -28.58 -10.01 47.18
N LYS A 37 -27.63 -10.44 48.05
CA LYS A 37 -27.39 -9.81 49.35
C LYS A 37 -26.95 -8.34 49.23
N THR A 38 -26.19 -8.01 48.18
CA THR A 38 -25.70 -6.65 47.95
C THR A 38 -26.80 -5.72 47.46
N ARG A 39 -27.83 -6.26 46.78
CA ARG A 39 -28.96 -5.52 46.23
C ARG A 39 -29.86 -4.94 47.33
N HIS A 40 -30.01 -5.65 48.45
CA HIS A 40 -30.84 -5.22 49.59
C HIS A 40 -30.13 -4.26 50.55
N GLN A 41 -28.82 -4.04 50.43
CA GLN A 41 -28.00 -3.24 51.35
C GLN A 41 -27.49 -1.92 50.74
N LEU A 42 -28.21 -1.41 49.73
CA LEU A 42 -27.91 -0.13 49.07
C LEU A 42 -28.41 1.04 49.93
N ARG A 43 -27.49 1.65 50.69
CA ARG A 43 -27.72 2.96 51.35
C ARG A 43 -27.76 4.09 50.31
N ALA A 44 -28.51 5.15 50.59
CA ALA A 44 -28.67 6.32 49.72
C ALA A 44 -27.33 6.91 49.20
N TRP A 45 -26.30 6.98 50.04
CA TRP A 45 -24.97 7.48 49.63
C TRP A 45 -24.28 6.57 48.59
N ARG A 46 -24.50 5.24 48.65
CA ARG A 46 -23.97 4.29 47.66
C ARG A 46 -24.70 4.46 46.32
N ILE A 47 -26.01 4.68 46.35
CA ILE A 47 -26.77 4.99 45.13
C ILE A 47 -26.19 6.24 44.46
N LEU A 48 -25.90 7.29 45.23
CA LEU A 48 -25.29 8.53 44.70
C LEU A 48 -23.93 8.28 44.04
N VAL A 49 -23.02 7.54 44.69
CA VAL A 49 -21.70 7.20 44.10
C VAL A 49 -21.86 6.36 42.83
N TYR A 50 -22.79 5.40 42.81
CA TYR A 50 -23.06 4.59 41.63
C TYR A 50 -23.57 5.44 40.46
N THR A 51 -24.47 6.39 40.73
CA THR A 51 -24.99 7.32 39.71
C THR A 51 -23.88 8.19 39.13
N ILE A 52 -22.97 8.72 39.96
CA ILE A 52 -21.80 9.49 39.50
C ILE A 52 -20.90 8.63 38.60
N LEU A 53 -20.54 7.43 39.06
CA LEU A 53 -19.71 6.51 38.29
C LEU A 53 -20.37 6.10 36.95
N THR A 54 -21.70 5.91 36.96
CA THR A 54 -22.48 5.63 35.75
C THR A 54 -22.40 6.82 34.79
N GLY A 55 -22.62 8.05 35.27
CA GLY A 55 -22.53 9.26 34.45
C GLY A 55 -21.14 9.43 33.81
N MET A 56 -20.07 9.22 34.58
CA MET A 56 -18.70 9.25 34.06
C MET A 56 -18.46 8.16 33.00
N SER A 57 -18.97 6.94 33.22
CA SER A 57 -18.84 5.83 32.28
C SER A 57 -19.64 6.05 30.98
N CYS A 58 -20.82 6.67 31.06
CA CYS A 58 -21.59 7.05 29.89
C CYS A 58 -20.87 8.14 29.07
N LEU A 59 -20.25 9.11 29.74
CA LEU A 59 -19.47 10.16 29.08
C LEU A 59 -18.24 9.59 28.36
N THR A 60 -17.50 8.64 28.98
CA THR A 60 -16.37 7.97 28.30
C THR A 60 -16.84 7.18 27.09
N ALA A 61 -17.91 6.40 27.22
CA ALA A 61 -18.48 5.64 26.11
C ALA A 61 -18.94 6.56 24.97
N TRP A 62 -19.61 7.67 25.29
CA TRP A 62 -20.03 8.66 24.31
C TRP A 62 -18.84 9.30 23.57
N TYR A 63 -17.79 9.68 24.31
CA TYR A 63 -16.57 10.24 23.72
C TYR A 63 -15.91 9.29 22.72
N HIS A 64 -15.81 7.99 23.07
CA HIS A 64 -15.28 6.99 22.15
C HIS A 64 -16.18 6.78 20.93
N TYR A 65 -17.49 6.74 21.12
CA TYR A 65 -18.45 6.60 20.03
C TYR A 65 -18.36 7.77 19.04
N ASP A 66 -18.37 9.01 19.52
CA ASP A 66 -18.23 10.21 18.70
C ASP A 66 -16.88 10.24 17.96
N ARG A 67 -15.78 9.95 18.65
CA ARG A 67 -14.45 9.85 18.03
C ARG A 67 -14.39 8.77 16.95
N GLN A 68 -15.02 7.63 17.18
CA GLN A 68 -15.06 6.55 16.20
C GLN A 68 -15.87 6.96 14.97
N GLN A 69 -17.01 7.63 15.15
CA GLN A 69 -17.82 8.16 14.04
C GLN A 69 -17.04 9.20 13.22
N GLN A 70 -16.36 10.15 13.88
CA GLN A 70 -15.53 11.14 13.21
C GLN A 70 -14.39 10.49 12.43
N THR A 71 -13.74 9.47 13.01
CA THR A 71 -12.66 8.73 12.35
C THR A 71 -13.18 7.94 11.16
N ALA A 72 -14.35 7.31 11.28
CA ALA A 72 -14.99 6.59 10.18
C ALA A 72 -15.36 7.53 9.04
N ALA A 73 -16.02 8.66 9.35
CA ALA A 73 -16.37 9.68 8.37
C ALA A 73 -15.13 10.28 7.69
N PHE A 74 -14.05 10.49 8.45
CA PHE A 74 -12.78 10.95 7.90
C PHE A 74 -12.17 9.91 6.95
N LYS A 75 -12.09 8.63 7.38
CA LYS A 75 -11.54 7.55 6.55
C LYS A 75 -12.30 7.38 5.24
N THR A 76 -13.63 7.43 5.25
CA THR A 76 -14.45 7.29 4.04
C THR A 76 -14.11 8.34 2.97
N LYS A 77 -13.66 9.53 3.36
CA LYS A 77 -13.23 10.57 2.41
C LYS A 77 -11.96 10.21 1.65
N PHE A 78 -11.07 9.41 2.25
CA PHE A 78 -9.82 8.97 1.63
C PHE A 78 -9.94 7.57 1.01
N GLU A 79 -11.01 6.84 1.33
CA GLU A 79 -11.25 5.48 0.84
C GLU A 79 -12.63 5.36 0.13
N PRO A 80 -12.91 6.14 -0.93
CA PRO A 80 -14.19 6.08 -1.61
C PRO A 80 -14.34 4.81 -2.46
N VAL A 81 -15.59 4.44 -2.72
CA VAL A 81 -15.95 3.38 -3.68
C VAL A 81 -16.66 4.03 -4.85
N LEU A 82 -16.19 3.77 -6.07
CA LEU A 82 -16.79 4.35 -7.27
C LEU A 82 -18.21 3.84 -7.47
N ALA A 83 -19.16 4.76 -7.66
CA ALA A 83 -20.56 4.42 -7.91
C ALA A 83 -20.83 4.07 -9.38
N GLU A 84 -20.03 4.64 -10.29
CA GLU A 84 -20.15 4.46 -11.73
C GLU A 84 -18.78 4.20 -12.36
N ASN A 85 -18.79 3.82 -13.64
CA ASN A 85 -17.54 3.67 -14.38
C ASN A 85 -16.91 5.04 -14.61
N SER A 86 -15.62 5.17 -14.39
CA SER A 86 -14.92 6.45 -14.50
C SER A 86 -13.52 6.26 -15.08
N LEU A 87 -13.08 7.22 -15.90
CA LEU A 87 -11.70 7.30 -16.36
C LEU A 87 -10.92 8.09 -15.32
N ILE A 88 -10.08 7.42 -14.54
CA ILE A 88 -9.27 8.04 -13.48
C ILE A 88 -7.82 7.67 -13.72
N GLY A 89 -6.94 8.66 -13.83
CA GLY A 89 -5.53 8.46 -14.13
C GLY A 89 -5.29 7.72 -15.44
N GLY A 90 -6.14 7.88 -16.45
CA GLY A 90 -6.04 7.13 -17.70
C GLY A 90 -6.44 5.65 -17.61
N ILE A 91 -7.02 5.20 -16.48
CA ILE A 91 -7.56 3.85 -16.30
C ILE A 91 -9.07 3.91 -16.33
N ASN A 92 -9.69 3.09 -17.19
CA ASN A 92 -11.15 2.89 -17.18
C ASN A 92 -11.53 2.00 -15.99
N MET A 93 -11.86 2.64 -14.87
CA MET A 93 -12.22 1.95 -13.63
C MET A 93 -13.71 1.63 -13.63
N PRO A 94 -14.11 0.37 -13.35
CA PRO A 94 -15.51 0.00 -13.24
C PRO A 94 -16.12 0.47 -11.91
N ALA A 95 -17.45 0.60 -11.89
CA ALA A 95 -18.23 0.79 -10.67
C ALA A 95 -17.90 -0.31 -9.64
N GLY A 96 -17.83 0.06 -8.37
CA GLY A 96 -17.42 -0.82 -7.28
C GLY A 96 -15.91 -0.87 -7.03
N THR A 97 -15.10 -0.15 -7.81
CA THR A 97 -13.66 0.02 -7.53
C THR A 97 -13.46 0.75 -6.21
N LYS A 98 -12.67 0.16 -5.31
CA LYS A 98 -12.31 0.78 -4.03
C LYS A 98 -11.01 1.54 -4.20
N LEU A 99 -11.03 2.83 -3.90
CA LEU A 99 -9.86 3.69 -4.01
C LEU A 99 -9.26 3.94 -2.63
N VAL A 100 -7.98 4.31 -2.64
CA VAL A 100 -7.33 5.08 -1.58
C VAL A 100 -6.74 6.31 -2.25
N ILE A 101 -7.08 7.50 -1.79
CA ILE A 101 -6.68 8.79 -2.37
C ILE A 101 -5.87 9.63 -1.38
N GLU A 102 -5.01 10.52 -1.87
CA GLU A 102 -4.23 11.43 -1.01
C GLU A 102 -5.01 12.71 -0.67
N THR A 103 -5.84 13.20 -1.59
CA THR A 103 -6.67 14.40 -1.40
C THR A 103 -8.15 14.02 -1.42
N PRO A 104 -8.94 14.38 -0.39
CA PRO A 104 -10.38 14.15 -0.37
C PRO A 104 -11.06 14.69 -1.63
N ASP A 105 -11.98 13.90 -2.20
CA ASP A 105 -12.77 14.24 -3.38
C ASP A 105 -11.97 14.45 -4.68
N ASP A 106 -10.66 14.29 -4.67
CA ASP A 106 -9.80 14.33 -5.85
C ASP A 106 -9.29 12.92 -6.19
N PHE A 107 -10.04 12.23 -7.05
CA PHE A 107 -9.76 10.84 -7.39
C PHE A 107 -8.51 10.66 -8.26
N GLU A 108 -8.02 11.71 -8.92
CA GLU A 108 -6.78 11.62 -9.70
C GLU A 108 -5.57 11.39 -8.80
N THR A 109 -5.67 11.77 -7.52
CA THR A 109 -4.65 11.51 -6.49
C THR A 109 -4.73 10.10 -5.88
N PHE A 110 -5.38 9.15 -6.56
CA PHE A 110 -5.42 7.78 -6.06
C PHE A 110 -4.01 7.18 -5.99
N ARG A 111 -3.70 6.61 -4.83
CA ARG A 111 -2.49 5.82 -4.57
C ARG A 111 -2.75 4.33 -4.70
N LYS A 112 -4.02 3.90 -4.58
CA LYS A 112 -4.42 2.50 -4.67
C LYS A 112 -5.82 2.39 -5.26
N ALA A 113 -6.02 1.45 -6.17
CA ALA A 113 -7.30 1.07 -6.73
C ALA A 113 -7.44 -0.46 -6.69
N GLN A 114 -8.49 -0.94 -6.03
CA GLN A 114 -8.85 -2.36 -6.01
C GLN A 114 -10.11 -2.57 -6.85
N PHE A 115 -9.96 -3.31 -7.94
CA PHE A 115 -11.01 -3.54 -8.91
C PHE A 115 -11.91 -4.72 -8.48
N PRO A 116 -13.22 -4.67 -8.75
CA PRO A 116 -14.16 -5.75 -8.46
C PRO A 116 -14.00 -6.96 -9.39
N HIS A 117 -13.47 -6.74 -10.59
CA HIS A 117 -13.12 -7.75 -11.58
C HIS A 117 -11.85 -7.30 -12.32
N PRO A 118 -11.15 -8.19 -13.05
CA PRO A 118 -9.94 -7.80 -13.76
C PRO A 118 -10.19 -6.65 -14.74
N VAL A 119 -9.26 -5.69 -14.76
CA VAL A 119 -9.24 -4.52 -15.65
C VAL A 119 -7.94 -4.55 -16.45
N ARG A 120 -8.06 -4.50 -17.78
CA ARG A 120 -6.89 -4.46 -18.67
C ARG A 120 -6.20 -3.10 -18.59
N ILE A 121 -4.94 -3.10 -18.17
CA ILE A 121 -4.06 -1.92 -18.15
C ILE A 121 -2.74 -2.35 -18.80
N SER A 122 -2.34 -1.70 -19.89
CA SER A 122 -1.25 -2.20 -20.75
C SER A 122 -1.51 -3.65 -21.20
N GLY A 123 -0.56 -4.55 -21.01
CA GLY A 123 -0.69 -5.99 -21.27
C GLY A 123 -1.29 -6.79 -20.11
N THR A 124 -1.58 -6.16 -18.97
CA THR A 124 -1.92 -6.82 -17.70
C THR A 124 -3.40 -6.73 -17.37
N ASP A 125 -4.03 -7.88 -17.05
CA ASP A 125 -5.36 -7.94 -16.44
C ASP A 125 -5.24 -7.78 -14.91
N ALA A 126 -5.32 -6.53 -14.43
CA ALA A 126 -5.06 -6.19 -13.03
C ALA A 126 -6.33 -6.27 -12.18
N LEU A 127 -6.17 -6.72 -10.93
CA LEU A 127 -7.17 -6.59 -9.84
C LEU A 127 -6.79 -5.50 -8.84
N LEU A 128 -5.51 -5.13 -8.81
CA LEU A 128 -4.97 -4.10 -7.95
C LEU A 128 -4.01 -3.22 -8.75
N ALA A 129 -4.18 -1.91 -8.63
CA ALA A 129 -3.25 -0.91 -9.14
C ALA A 129 -2.80 0.00 -7.99
N GLU A 130 -1.49 0.16 -7.82
CA GLU A 130 -0.89 1.03 -6.80
C GLU A 130 0.02 2.05 -7.47
N ARG A 131 -0.13 3.33 -7.14
CA ARG A 131 0.69 4.41 -7.68
C ARG A 131 1.66 4.93 -6.64
N TYR A 132 2.87 5.22 -7.08
CA TYR A 132 3.77 6.07 -6.33
C TYR A 132 3.63 7.51 -6.80
N LEU A 133 3.17 8.38 -5.90
CA LEU A 133 2.96 9.80 -6.17
C LEU A 133 4.08 10.61 -5.52
N SER A 134 4.67 11.53 -6.27
CA SER A 134 5.54 12.58 -5.74
C SER A 134 4.70 13.79 -5.38
N ALA A 135 4.78 14.24 -4.13
CA ALA A 135 4.15 15.50 -3.72
C ALA A 135 4.96 16.68 -4.26
N GLU A 136 4.26 17.64 -4.85
CA GLU A 136 4.82 18.93 -5.26
C GLU A 136 4.56 19.93 -4.15
N THR A 137 5.55 20.78 -3.86
CA THR A 137 5.44 21.78 -2.79
C THR A 137 5.84 23.17 -3.26
N ASP A 138 5.21 24.19 -2.68
CA ASP A 138 5.63 25.59 -2.83
C ASP A 138 6.88 25.92 -1.97
N GLU A 139 7.31 27.18 -1.99
CA GLU A 139 8.46 27.67 -1.22
C GLU A 139 8.23 27.58 0.30
N GLU A 140 6.96 27.60 0.72
CA GLU A 140 6.51 27.44 2.10
C GLU A 140 6.29 25.98 2.53
N TYR A 141 6.64 25.00 1.68
CA TYR A 141 6.45 23.56 1.88
C TYR A 141 4.99 23.10 1.99
N HIS A 142 4.04 23.86 1.46
CA HIS A 142 2.67 23.39 1.30
C HIS A 142 2.55 22.53 0.04
N THR A 143 1.84 21.40 0.16
CA THR A 143 1.58 20.53 -0.99
C THR A 143 0.64 21.22 -1.98
N THR A 144 1.12 21.44 -3.19
CA THR A 144 0.38 22.09 -4.28
C THR A 144 -0.20 21.09 -5.28
N GLY A 145 0.34 19.87 -5.34
CA GLY A 145 -0.10 18.84 -6.27
C GLY A 145 0.59 17.51 -6.04
N TYR A 146 0.23 16.53 -6.87
CA TYR A 146 0.83 15.21 -6.89
C TYR A 146 1.10 14.78 -8.33
N THR A 147 2.30 14.27 -8.57
CA THR A 147 2.71 13.74 -9.88
C THR A 147 3.02 12.24 -9.77
N PRO A 148 2.35 11.36 -10.54
CA PRO A 148 2.61 9.93 -10.53
C PRO A 148 3.95 9.61 -11.20
N LEU A 149 4.78 8.82 -10.52
CA LEU A 149 6.08 8.37 -11.05
C LEU A 149 6.01 7.00 -11.71
N ASN A 150 5.29 6.07 -11.06
CA ASN A 150 5.05 4.74 -11.58
C ASN A 150 3.73 4.17 -11.06
N ILE A 151 3.33 3.07 -11.68
CA ILE A 151 2.19 2.26 -11.29
C ILE A 151 2.61 0.79 -11.18
N ARG A 152 2.11 0.13 -10.15
CA ARG A 152 2.32 -1.29 -9.85
C ARG A 152 1.01 -2.02 -10.05
N LEU A 153 0.97 -2.96 -10.98
CA LEU A 153 -0.20 -3.73 -11.34
C LEU A 153 -0.07 -5.14 -10.79
N THR A 154 -1.09 -5.62 -10.09
CA THR A 154 -1.18 -7.02 -9.64
C THR A 154 -2.51 -7.60 -10.10
N GLY A 155 -2.45 -8.77 -10.71
CA GLY A 155 -3.58 -9.46 -11.32
C GLY A 155 -3.58 -10.95 -10.99
N LEU A 156 -4.01 -11.76 -11.95
CA LEU A 156 -4.02 -13.21 -11.85
C LEU A 156 -3.25 -13.82 -13.02
N GLY A 157 -2.53 -14.90 -12.76
CA GLY A 157 -1.86 -15.69 -13.80
C GLY A 157 -0.68 -14.96 -14.42
N GLU A 158 -0.61 -14.95 -15.75
CA GLU A 158 0.52 -14.41 -16.51
C GLU A 158 0.09 -13.18 -17.32
N SER A 159 0.99 -12.22 -17.46
CA SER A 159 0.84 -11.05 -18.32
C SER A 159 1.97 -11.01 -19.34
N LEU A 160 1.75 -10.29 -20.45
CA LEU A 160 2.77 -10.02 -21.45
C LEU A 160 3.06 -8.52 -21.47
N GLU A 161 4.24 -8.12 -20.99
CA GLU A 161 4.67 -6.72 -20.96
C GLU A 161 6.02 -6.58 -21.65
N ASN A 162 6.10 -5.70 -22.65
CA ASN A 162 7.29 -5.47 -23.45
C ASN A 162 7.97 -6.78 -23.93
N ASP A 163 7.14 -7.70 -24.44
CA ASP A 163 7.48 -9.05 -24.90
C ASP A 163 8.06 -9.99 -23.82
N TRP A 164 7.95 -9.64 -22.54
CA TRP A 164 8.29 -10.50 -21.41
C TRP A 164 7.04 -11.12 -20.81
N ARG A 165 7.09 -12.42 -20.53
CA ARG A 165 6.02 -13.09 -19.78
C ARG A 165 6.25 -12.83 -18.30
N CYS A 166 5.37 -12.05 -17.69
CA CYS A 166 5.44 -11.69 -16.28
C CYS A 166 4.44 -12.52 -15.47
N ASP A 167 4.82 -12.91 -14.25
CA ASP A 167 3.90 -13.50 -13.28
C ASP A 167 3.09 -12.37 -12.65
N ALA A 168 1.84 -12.22 -13.09
CA ALA A 168 0.97 -11.13 -12.68
C ALA A 168 0.45 -11.28 -11.24
N THR A 169 0.71 -12.40 -10.56
CA THR A 169 0.45 -12.50 -9.11
C THR A 169 1.43 -11.69 -8.28
N HIS A 170 2.52 -11.23 -8.90
CA HIS A 170 3.47 -10.28 -8.32
C HIS A 170 3.31 -8.91 -9.00
N PRO A 171 3.69 -7.81 -8.31
CA PRO A 171 3.59 -6.48 -8.89
C PRO A 171 4.44 -6.34 -10.16
N ILE A 172 3.78 -5.94 -11.25
CA ILE A 172 4.42 -5.49 -12.49
C ILE A 172 4.48 -3.96 -12.44
N THR A 173 5.68 -3.40 -12.50
CA THR A 173 5.91 -1.96 -12.40
C THR A 173 6.04 -1.34 -13.79
N LEU A 174 5.28 -0.29 -14.03
CA LEU A 174 5.31 0.52 -15.25
C LEU A 174 5.57 1.97 -14.86
N GLN A 175 6.50 2.63 -15.54
CA GLN A 175 6.69 4.08 -15.42
C GLN A 175 5.47 4.81 -15.96
N THR A 176 5.16 5.95 -15.37
CA THR A 176 4.07 6.82 -15.83
C THR A 176 4.61 8.16 -16.33
N HIS A 177 3.86 8.79 -17.23
CA HIS A 177 3.97 10.22 -17.46
C HIS A 177 3.34 11.00 -16.30
N GLY A 178 3.54 12.32 -16.25
CA GLY A 178 2.96 13.14 -15.19
C GLY A 178 1.43 13.22 -15.21
N ASP A 179 0.79 12.87 -16.32
CA ASP A 179 -0.67 12.73 -16.44
C ASP A 179 -1.18 11.34 -15.99
N GLY A 180 -0.28 10.46 -15.53
CA GLY A 180 -0.59 9.10 -15.09
C GLY A 180 -0.73 8.06 -16.21
N SER A 181 -0.62 8.46 -17.48
CA SER A 181 -0.59 7.52 -18.60
C SER A 181 0.67 6.65 -18.57
N ILE A 182 0.57 5.42 -19.08
CA ILE A 182 1.70 4.48 -19.11
C ILE A 182 2.78 4.98 -20.05
N LYS A 183 4.00 5.12 -19.53
CA LYS A 183 5.18 5.56 -20.29
C LYS A 183 6.00 4.37 -20.80
N ALA A 184 6.42 3.49 -19.89
CA ALA A 184 7.34 2.40 -20.22
C ALA A 184 7.26 1.26 -19.20
N PHE A 185 7.65 0.06 -19.61
CA PHE A 185 7.88 -1.04 -18.69
C PHE A 185 9.10 -0.77 -17.80
N GLU A 186 8.98 -1.03 -16.50
CA GLU A 186 10.07 -0.86 -15.52
C GLU A 186 10.57 -2.21 -15.00
N SER A 187 9.69 -3.05 -14.43
CA SER A 187 10.11 -4.34 -13.90
C SER A 187 8.97 -5.34 -13.69
N CYS A 188 9.29 -6.63 -13.68
CA CYS A 188 8.39 -7.69 -13.24
C CYS A 188 9.14 -8.93 -12.76
N ILE A 189 8.41 -9.87 -12.15
CA ILE A 189 8.88 -11.24 -11.95
C ILE A 189 8.54 -12.08 -13.18
N ALA A 190 9.51 -12.82 -13.70
CA ALA A 190 9.36 -13.67 -14.86
C ALA A 190 8.43 -14.85 -14.57
N ALA A 191 7.42 -15.02 -15.42
CA ALA A 191 6.67 -16.27 -15.54
C ALA A 191 7.49 -17.32 -16.30
N ALA A 192 6.93 -18.53 -16.43
CA ALA A 192 7.54 -19.59 -17.22
C ALA A 192 7.53 -19.26 -18.73
N GLY A 193 8.45 -19.88 -19.47
CA GLY A 193 8.48 -19.82 -20.94
C GLY A 193 9.27 -18.65 -21.54
N ASN A 194 9.81 -17.74 -20.72
CA ASN A 194 10.79 -16.77 -21.17
C ASN A 194 12.09 -17.46 -21.62
N ARG A 195 12.77 -16.88 -22.60
CA ARG A 195 14.04 -17.39 -23.15
C ARG A 195 15.03 -16.25 -23.36
N ILE A 196 16.30 -16.52 -23.12
CA ILE A 196 17.45 -15.65 -23.40
C ILE A 196 18.42 -16.47 -24.24
N GLU A 197 18.74 -16.04 -25.47
CA GLU A 197 19.62 -16.79 -26.38
C GLU A 197 19.26 -18.30 -26.50
N ASN A 198 17.96 -18.61 -26.56
CA ASN A 198 17.39 -19.97 -26.53
C ASN A 198 17.51 -20.76 -25.23
N LEU A 199 18.16 -20.21 -24.19
CA LEU A 199 18.18 -20.77 -22.86
C LEU A 199 16.89 -20.41 -22.10
N PRO A 200 16.23 -21.37 -21.43
CA PRO A 200 15.04 -21.08 -20.64
C PRO A 200 15.40 -20.23 -19.43
N LEU A 201 14.74 -19.09 -19.28
CA LEU A 201 14.85 -18.28 -18.07
C LEU A 201 14.00 -18.92 -16.95
N PRO A 202 14.55 -19.17 -15.75
CA PRO A 202 13.77 -19.74 -14.66
C PRO A 202 12.63 -18.81 -14.24
N LYS A 203 11.46 -19.40 -13.96
CA LYS A 203 10.36 -18.70 -13.30
C LYS A 203 10.87 -18.10 -11.98
N GLY A 204 10.45 -16.88 -11.67
CA GLY A 204 10.85 -16.18 -10.44
C GLY A 204 12.05 -15.24 -10.61
N ALA A 205 12.72 -15.24 -11.77
CA ALA A 205 13.74 -14.24 -12.06
C ALA A 205 13.13 -12.84 -12.14
N GLN A 206 13.77 -11.83 -11.58
CA GLN A 206 13.32 -10.44 -11.72
C GLN A 206 13.90 -9.84 -12.99
N ILE A 207 13.03 -9.29 -13.84
CA ILE A 207 13.39 -8.57 -15.06
C ILE A 207 13.24 -7.08 -14.75
N ILE A 208 14.28 -6.28 -15.01
CA ILE A 208 14.27 -4.83 -14.84
C ILE A 208 14.73 -4.20 -16.15
N ALA A 209 13.97 -3.23 -16.66
CA ALA A 209 14.38 -2.38 -17.77
C ALA A 209 15.32 -1.28 -17.26
N THR A 210 16.34 -0.98 -18.05
CA THR A 210 17.38 0.00 -17.74
C THR A 210 17.73 0.78 -18.99
N ASP A 211 18.06 2.05 -18.86
CA ASP A 211 18.54 2.91 -19.97
C ASP A 211 20.08 2.89 -20.07
N GLY A 212 20.71 1.89 -19.45
CA GLY A 212 22.15 1.70 -19.36
C GLY A 212 22.66 1.85 -17.93
N SER A 213 23.48 0.90 -17.48
CA SER A 213 24.15 0.95 -16.17
C SER A 213 25.20 2.06 -16.16
N VAL A 214 25.08 3.00 -15.22
CA VAL A 214 26.02 4.11 -15.05
C VAL A 214 27.11 3.74 -14.05
N PHE A 215 28.38 3.88 -14.45
CA PHE A 215 29.55 3.62 -13.63
C PHE A 215 30.14 4.89 -13.01
N THR A 216 31.06 4.72 -12.05
CA THR A 216 31.66 5.83 -11.28
C THR A 216 32.49 6.80 -12.12
N ASP A 217 32.96 6.36 -13.28
CA ASP A 217 33.68 7.16 -14.28
C ASP A 217 32.73 7.89 -15.26
N GLY A 218 31.41 7.74 -15.09
CA GLY A 218 30.39 8.30 -15.96
C GLY A 218 30.15 7.49 -17.24
N PHE A 219 30.81 6.34 -17.42
CA PHE A 219 30.49 5.44 -18.52
C PHE A 219 29.08 4.87 -18.35
N VAL A 220 28.31 4.90 -19.44
CA VAL A 220 26.96 4.33 -19.51
C VAL A 220 27.01 3.12 -20.42
N ASP A 221 26.65 1.98 -19.86
CA ASP A 221 26.68 0.69 -20.53
C ASP A 221 25.47 0.51 -21.46
N LEU A 222 25.53 -0.49 -22.35
CA LEU A 222 24.51 -0.74 -23.37
C LEU A 222 23.43 -1.72 -22.92
N ASP A 223 23.43 -2.11 -21.65
CA ASP A 223 22.40 -2.97 -21.09
C ASP A 223 21.03 -2.31 -21.17
N ARG A 224 20.07 -3.02 -21.75
CA ARG A 224 18.65 -2.66 -21.75
C ARG A 224 17.88 -3.41 -20.67
N TRP A 225 18.39 -4.58 -20.26
CA TRP A 225 17.74 -5.45 -19.29
C TRP A 225 18.71 -5.95 -18.24
N LEU A 226 18.29 -5.89 -16.99
CA LEU A 226 18.94 -6.55 -15.87
C LEU A 226 18.05 -7.71 -15.42
N ILE A 227 18.61 -8.92 -15.39
CA ILE A 227 17.93 -10.12 -14.91
C ILE A 227 18.58 -10.57 -13.61
N TYR A 228 17.83 -10.53 -12.52
CA TYR A 228 18.23 -11.12 -11.24
C TYR A 228 17.64 -12.53 -11.17
N LEU A 229 18.51 -13.53 -11.07
CA LEU A 229 18.08 -14.91 -10.91
C LEU A 229 17.55 -15.15 -9.49
N PRO A 230 16.56 -16.05 -9.31
CA PRO A 230 16.13 -16.43 -7.97
C PRO A 230 17.20 -17.25 -7.26
N ASP A 231 17.17 -17.27 -5.92
CA ASP A 231 18.13 -18.01 -5.11
C ASP A 231 18.18 -19.49 -5.52
N ASN A 232 19.40 -20.04 -5.66
CA ASN A 232 19.66 -21.42 -6.10
C ASN A 232 19.25 -21.76 -7.55
N ALA A 233 19.05 -20.77 -8.42
CA ALA A 233 18.83 -21.04 -9.83
C ALA A 233 20.11 -21.49 -10.55
N ASP A 234 20.05 -22.66 -11.20
CA ASP A 234 21.08 -23.10 -12.13
C ASP A 234 20.87 -22.45 -13.50
N PHE A 235 21.48 -21.28 -13.72
CA PHE A 235 21.57 -20.66 -15.05
C PHE A 235 23.01 -20.72 -15.54
N ARG A 236 23.22 -21.34 -16.71
CA ARG A 236 24.57 -21.51 -17.30
C ARG A 236 24.68 -20.68 -18.56
N VAL A 237 25.57 -19.68 -18.53
CA VAL A 237 25.93 -18.86 -19.68
C VAL A 237 27.29 -19.33 -20.20
N GLN A 238 27.36 -19.72 -21.47
CA GLN A 238 28.62 -20.12 -22.13
C GLN A 238 29.46 -21.13 -21.31
N ASN A 239 28.83 -22.20 -20.80
CA ASN A 239 29.44 -23.23 -19.93
C ASN A 239 29.95 -22.78 -18.55
N LYS A 240 29.80 -21.51 -18.17
CA LYS A 240 30.03 -21.04 -16.79
C LYS A 240 28.71 -21.01 -16.03
N GLN A 241 28.68 -21.62 -14.85
CA GLN A 241 27.54 -21.54 -13.94
C GLN A 241 27.53 -20.13 -13.35
N GLN A 242 26.42 -19.43 -13.50
CA GLN A 242 26.22 -18.13 -12.89
C GLN A 242 25.47 -18.36 -11.57
N ILE A 243 26.22 -18.42 -10.47
CA ILE A 243 25.68 -18.57 -9.11
C ILE A 243 25.63 -17.16 -8.53
N GLU A 244 24.44 -16.69 -8.17
CA GLU A 244 24.19 -15.36 -7.60
C GLU A 244 24.70 -14.22 -8.50
N GLY A 245 23.80 -13.52 -9.19
CA GLY A 245 24.23 -12.41 -10.01
C GLY A 245 23.18 -11.85 -10.95
N VAL A 246 23.57 -10.75 -11.58
CA VAL A 246 22.77 -10.04 -12.57
C VAL A 246 23.24 -10.45 -13.96
N ILE A 247 22.32 -10.89 -14.81
CA ILE A 247 22.57 -11.05 -16.24
C ILE A 247 22.19 -9.73 -16.91
N ARG A 248 23.12 -9.18 -17.69
CA ARG A 248 22.89 -7.97 -18.48
C ARG A 248 22.60 -8.37 -19.91
N LEU A 249 21.51 -7.84 -20.47
CA LEU A 249 21.14 -8.07 -21.85
C LEU A 249 21.04 -6.75 -22.62
N ASP A 250 21.41 -6.78 -23.89
CA ASP A 250 21.16 -5.68 -24.83
C ASP A 250 19.66 -5.61 -25.22
N ALA A 251 19.29 -4.64 -26.06
CA ALA A 251 17.91 -4.48 -26.53
C ALA A 251 17.36 -5.72 -27.26
N GLU A 252 18.23 -6.46 -27.96
CA GLU A 252 17.89 -7.72 -28.65
C GLU A 252 17.88 -8.95 -27.74
N ARG A 253 18.03 -8.76 -26.41
CA ARG A 253 18.09 -9.81 -25.39
C ARG A 253 19.28 -10.76 -25.54
N ARG A 254 20.37 -10.27 -26.14
CA ARG A 254 21.65 -10.98 -26.20
C ARG A 254 22.47 -10.67 -24.98
N ILE A 255 23.22 -11.66 -24.52
CA ILE A 255 24.04 -11.55 -23.33
C ILE A 255 25.29 -10.75 -23.68
N PHE A 256 25.37 -9.56 -23.14
CA PHE A 256 26.57 -8.73 -23.15
C PHE A 256 27.36 -9.10 -21.87
N THR A 257 28.16 -10.16 -21.90
CA THR A 257 29.24 -10.29 -20.90
C THR A 257 30.39 -9.41 -21.34
N GLN A 258 30.46 -8.17 -20.85
CA GLN A 258 31.74 -7.50 -20.66
C GLN A 258 31.87 -7.09 -19.21
N THR A 259 32.48 -7.97 -18.42
CA THR A 259 33.30 -7.50 -17.31
C THR A 259 34.76 -7.66 -17.76
N PRO A 260 35.38 -6.67 -18.42
CA PRO A 260 36.81 -6.49 -18.27
C PRO A 260 37.05 -5.95 -16.85
N ARG A 261 38.02 -6.53 -16.16
CA ARG A 261 38.61 -5.89 -14.98
C ARG A 261 39.30 -4.59 -15.38
#